data_AF-A0AAU4SB16-F1
#
_entry.id   AF-A0AAU4SB16-F1
#
_cell.length_a   1.000
_cell.length_b   1.000
_cell.length_c   1.000
_cell.angle_alpha   90.00
_cell.angle_beta   90.00
_cell.angle_gamma   90.00
#
_symmetry.space_group_name_H-M   'P 1'
#
loop_
_entity.id
_entity.type
_entity.pdbx_description
1 polymer ?
#
loop_
_entity_poly.entity_id
_entity_poly.type
_entity_poly.pdbx_seq_one_letter_code
_entity_poly.pdbx_strand_id
1 'polypeptide(L)'
;MLSEALTAVAAAGGTAVVQAAGTDAWTSVRQRTARLFGRGEQQAVLDELDRTEEELVRGGADEEAAARWAGRFARLLQGLSEEERSAVVEELRRLDGSRPPSPAGGPVFHGDVSVRADQGVAGVVINGAVRIENPPAPGRDQG
;
A
#
# COMPACT_ATOMS: atom_id res chain seq x y z
N MET A 1 -1.42 -14.31 -19.29
CA MET A 1 -2.74 -13.89 -18.79
C MET A 1 -2.64 -12.46 -18.26
N LEU A 2 -2.70 -11.44 -19.12
CA LEU A 2 -2.51 -10.04 -18.70
C LEU A 2 -3.55 -9.60 -17.66
N SER A 3 -4.78 -10.09 -17.79
CA SER A 3 -5.88 -9.87 -16.84
C SER A 3 -5.57 -10.35 -15.43
N GLU A 4 -5.00 -11.55 -15.28
CA GLU A 4 -4.65 -12.14 -13.99
C GLU A 4 -3.55 -11.34 -13.28
N ALA A 5 -2.54 -10.89 -14.03
CA ALA A 5 -1.49 -10.02 -13.50
C ALA A 5 -2.03 -8.65 -13.05
N LEU A 6 -3.00 -8.08 -13.79
CA LEU A 6 -3.67 -6.83 -13.40
C LEU A 6 -4.52 -7.00 -12.14
N THR A 7 -5.22 -8.13 -12.00
CA THR A 7 -5.97 -8.46 -10.79
C THR A 7 -5.05 -8.58 -9.57
N ALA A 8 -3.88 -9.20 -9.72
CA ALA A 8 -2.91 -9.31 -8.64
C ALA A 8 -2.36 -7.93 -8.21
N VAL A 9 -2.05 -7.05 -9.17
CA VAL A 9 -1.62 -5.67 -8.87
C VAL A 9 -2.73 -4.87 -8.20
N ALA A 10 -3.98 -5.03 -8.65
CA ALA A 10 -5.13 -4.37 -8.07
C ALA A 10 -5.39 -4.85 -6.62
N ALA A 11 -5.27 -6.16 -6.37
CA ALA A 11 -5.37 -6.74 -5.04
C ALA A 11 -4.29 -6.18 -4.09
N ALA A 12 -3.03 -6.14 -4.54
CA ALA A 12 -1.94 -5.55 -3.76
C ALA A 12 -2.20 -4.06 -3.46
N GLY A 13 -2.70 -3.29 -4.43
CA GLY A 13 -3.09 -1.89 -4.21
C GLY A 13 -4.20 -1.74 -3.17
N GLY A 14 -5.20 -2.63 -3.18
CA GLY A 14 -6.27 -2.65 -2.18
C GLY A 14 -5.75 -2.93 -0.76
N THR A 15 -4.85 -3.90 -0.62
CA THR A 15 -4.18 -4.19 0.65
C THR A 15 -3.35 -3.00 1.14
N ALA A 16 -2.59 -2.35 0.26
CA ALA A 16 -1.78 -1.18 0.62
C ALA A 16 -2.62 -0.01 1.17
N VAL A 17 -3.83 0.20 0.64
CA VAL A 17 -4.76 1.22 1.15
C VAL A 17 -5.20 0.90 2.58
N VAL A 18 -5.61 -0.35 2.84
CA VAL A 18 -6.08 -0.77 4.17
C VAL A 18 -4.94 -0.78 5.20
N GLN A 19 -3.75 -1.27 4.82
CA GLN A 19 -2.56 -1.28 5.69
C GLN A 19 -2.08 0.13 6.05
N ALA A 20 -2.29 1.09 5.16
CA ALA A 20 -1.94 2.48 5.44
C ALA A 20 -2.99 3.21 6.27
N ALA A 21 -4.24 2.74 6.29
CA ALA A 21 -5.34 3.40 7.01
C ALA A 21 -5.07 3.47 8.52
N GLY A 22 -5.28 4.64 9.12
CA GLY A 22 -5.00 4.87 10.54
C GLY A 22 -3.50 4.94 10.89
N THR A 23 -2.60 4.93 9.91
CA THR A 23 -1.16 5.14 10.10
C THR A 23 -0.72 6.52 9.63
N ASP A 24 0.48 6.96 10.01
CA ASP A 24 1.07 8.22 9.51
C ASP A 24 1.27 8.21 7.97
N ALA A 25 1.36 7.03 7.36
CA ALA A 25 1.48 6.88 5.91
C ALA A 25 0.17 7.14 5.15
N TRP A 26 -0.98 7.13 5.85
CA TRP A 26 -2.32 7.28 5.25
C TRP A 26 -2.44 8.50 4.36
N THR A 27 -2.01 9.67 4.85
CA THR A 27 -2.14 10.95 4.13
C THR A 27 -1.45 10.89 2.76
N SER A 28 -0.29 10.22 2.68
CA SER A 28 0.48 10.07 1.46
C SER A 28 -0.19 9.10 0.48
N VAL A 29 -0.63 7.94 0.99
CA VAL A 29 -1.34 6.92 0.21
C VAL A 29 -2.66 7.47 -0.33
N ARG A 30 -3.46 8.14 0.51
CA ARG A 30 -4.72 8.77 0.15
C ARG A 30 -4.56 9.72 -1.04
N GLN A 31 -3.60 10.64 -0.97
CA GLN A 31 -3.34 11.62 -2.03
C GLN A 31 -2.83 10.97 -3.33
N ARG A 32 -1.99 9.94 -3.26
CA ARG A 32 -1.53 9.19 -4.44
C ARG A 32 -2.69 8.43 -5.09
N THR A 33 -3.48 7.71 -4.30
CA THR A 33 -4.65 6.97 -4.77
C THR A 33 -5.64 7.89 -5.46
N ALA A 34 -6.00 9.03 -4.86
CA ALA A 34 -6.92 9.97 -5.50
C ALA A 34 -6.40 10.53 -6.85
N ARG A 35 -5.09 10.77 -6.96
CA ARG A 35 -4.47 11.21 -8.22
C ARG A 35 -4.54 10.14 -9.32
N LEU A 36 -4.53 8.86 -8.98
CA LEU A 36 -4.64 7.75 -9.95
C LEU A 36 -5.99 7.75 -10.69
N PHE A 37 -7.07 8.14 -10.02
CA PHE A 37 -8.40 8.22 -10.64
C PHE A 37 -8.60 9.51 -11.46
N GLY A 38 -7.62 10.43 -11.43
CA GLY A 38 -7.65 11.66 -12.22
C GLY A 38 -8.52 12.76 -11.61
N ARG A 39 -8.38 13.98 -12.15
CA ARG A 39 -8.95 15.21 -11.54
C ARG A 39 -10.47 15.22 -11.41
N GLY A 40 -11.20 14.48 -12.25
CA GLY A 40 -12.67 14.43 -12.23
C GLY A 40 -13.23 13.62 -11.05
N GLU A 41 -12.56 12.52 -10.71
CA GLU A 41 -12.98 11.61 -9.63
C GLU A 41 -12.17 11.82 -8.35
N GLN A 42 -11.12 12.66 -8.39
CA GLN A 42 -10.18 12.85 -7.29
C GLN A 42 -10.89 13.17 -5.96
N GLN A 43 -11.82 14.12 -5.95
CA GLN A 43 -12.51 14.51 -4.71
C GLN A 43 -13.43 13.38 -4.21
N ALA A 44 -14.18 12.74 -5.09
CA ALA A 44 -15.06 11.63 -4.72
C ALA A 44 -14.26 10.45 -4.14
N VAL A 45 -13.08 10.17 -4.70
CA VAL A 45 -12.17 9.13 -4.21
C VAL A 45 -11.56 9.53 -2.86
N LEU A 46 -11.20 10.80 -2.66
CA LEU A 46 -10.71 11.30 -1.36
C LEU A 46 -11.75 11.12 -0.26
N ASP A 47 -13.02 11.43 -0.54
CA ASP A 47 -14.12 11.31 0.43
C ASP A 47 -14.44 9.83 0.74
N GLU A 48 -14.28 8.94 -0.24
CA GLU A 48 -14.43 7.50 -0.03
C GLU A 48 -13.26 6.88 0.74
N LEU A 49 -12.04 7.35 0.48
CA LEU A 49 -10.86 6.95 1.25
C LEU A 49 -11.05 7.34 2.72
N ASP A 50 -11.47 8.58 3.00
CA ASP A 50 -11.73 9.03 4.38
C ASP A 50 -12.76 8.16 5.08
N ARG A 51 -13.87 7.84 4.41
CA ARG A 51 -14.86 6.90 4.96
C ARG A 51 -14.29 5.50 5.20
N THR A 52 -13.39 5.03 4.33
CA THR A 52 -12.71 3.74 4.51
C THR A 52 -11.80 3.78 5.74
N GLU A 53 -11.01 4.85 5.92
CA GLU A 53 -10.16 4.99 7.11
C GLU A 53 -11.00 5.00 8.37
N GLU A 54 -12.07 5.80 8.41
CA GLU A 54 -12.93 5.85 9.58
C GLU A 54 -13.61 4.50 9.89
N GLU A 55 -13.99 3.75 8.86
CA GLU A 55 -14.53 2.39 8.98
C GLU A 55 -13.51 1.44 9.60
N LEU A 56 -12.26 1.47 9.11
CA LEU A 56 -11.18 0.61 9.58
C LEU A 56 -10.73 0.97 11.01
N VAL A 57 -10.60 2.27 11.32
CA VAL A 57 -10.24 2.75 12.67
C VAL A 57 -11.30 2.35 13.72
N ARG A 58 -12.58 2.21 13.31
CA ARG A 58 -13.66 1.73 14.18
C ARG A 58 -13.71 0.20 14.32
N GLY A 59 -12.77 -0.53 13.72
CA GLY A 59 -12.71 -1.99 13.75
C GLY A 59 -13.48 -2.67 12.62
N GLY A 60 -13.62 -1.99 11.47
CA GLY A 60 -14.18 -2.58 10.25
C GLY A 60 -13.34 -3.74 9.70
N ALA A 61 -13.90 -4.49 8.74
CA ALA A 61 -13.24 -5.65 8.15
C ALA A 61 -12.20 -5.24 7.09
N ASP A 62 -10.92 -5.39 7.42
CA ASP A 62 -9.78 -5.12 6.54
C ASP A 62 -9.89 -5.81 5.17
N GLU A 63 -10.32 -7.08 5.16
CA GLU A 63 -10.42 -7.89 3.94
C GLU A 63 -11.52 -7.40 2.98
N GLU A 64 -12.67 -6.98 3.51
CA GLU A 64 -13.78 -6.44 2.70
C GLU A 64 -13.42 -5.09 2.09
N ALA A 65 -12.78 -4.22 2.89
CA ALA A 65 -12.26 -2.95 2.42
C ALA A 65 -11.18 -3.15 1.35
N ALA A 66 -10.25 -4.08 1.55
CA ALA A 66 -9.21 -4.40 0.59
C ALA A 66 -9.80 -4.92 -0.73
N ALA A 67 -10.78 -5.83 -0.68
CA ALA A 67 -11.46 -6.35 -1.86
C ALA A 67 -12.23 -5.26 -2.62
N ARG A 68 -12.90 -4.34 -1.90
CA ARG A 68 -13.58 -3.17 -2.48
C ARG A 68 -12.61 -2.29 -3.27
N TRP A 69 -11.47 -1.95 -2.68
CA TRP A 69 -10.44 -1.15 -3.33
C TRP A 69 -9.77 -1.88 -4.50
N ALA A 70 -9.52 -3.19 -4.36
CA ALA A 70 -9.00 -4.02 -5.44
C ALA A 70 -9.93 -4.02 -6.67
N GLY A 71 -11.24 -4.16 -6.46
CA GLY A 71 -12.22 -4.09 -7.55
C GLY A 71 -12.20 -2.73 -8.27
N ARG A 72 -12.04 -1.63 -7.53
CA ARG A 72 -11.91 -0.28 -8.12
C ARG A 72 -10.64 -0.13 -8.94
N PHE A 73 -9.49 -0.56 -8.42
CA PHE A 73 -8.24 -0.52 -9.18
C PHE A 73 -8.30 -1.38 -10.43
N ALA A 74 -8.89 -2.57 -10.35
CA ALA A 74 -9.10 -3.42 -11.52
C ALA A 74 -9.98 -2.74 -12.58
N ARG A 75 -11.04 -2.04 -12.17
CA ARG A 75 -11.90 -1.28 -13.10
C ARG A 75 -11.17 -0.09 -13.73
N LEU A 76 -10.36 0.63 -12.95
CA LEU A 76 -9.50 1.71 -13.45
C LEU A 76 -8.54 1.15 -14.51
N LEU A 77 -7.78 0.11 -14.19
CA LEU A 77 -6.80 -0.50 -15.11
C LEU A 77 -7.42 -1.01 -16.42
N GLN A 78 -8.65 -1.54 -16.36
CA GLN A 78 -9.37 -1.99 -17.55
C GLN A 78 -9.86 -0.85 -18.44
N GLY A 79 -10.14 0.32 -17.87
CA GLY A 79 -10.61 1.51 -18.61
C GLY A 79 -9.48 2.31 -19.27
N LEU A 80 -8.23 2.06 -18.89
CA LEU A 80 -7.05 2.78 -19.39
C LEU A 80 -6.45 2.13 -20.65
N SER A 81 -5.82 2.96 -21.48
CA SER A 81 -4.94 2.50 -22.56
C SER A 81 -3.74 1.72 -22.00
N GLU A 82 -3.03 0.97 -22.85
CA GLU A 82 -1.90 0.15 -22.40
C GLU A 82 -0.76 0.97 -21.80
N GLU A 83 -0.48 2.14 -22.38
CA GLU A 83 0.56 3.07 -21.93
C GLU A 83 0.22 3.67 -20.56
N GLU A 84 -1.01 4.17 -20.41
CA GLU A 84 -1.51 4.71 -19.14
C GLU A 84 -1.60 3.62 -18.06
N ARG A 85 -2.07 2.43 -18.44
CA ARG A 85 -2.17 1.27 -17.54
C ARG A 85 -0.80 0.89 -17.00
N SER A 86 0.24 0.87 -17.83
CA SER A 86 1.60 0.56 -17.40
C SER A 86 2.10 1.55 -16.35
N ALA A 87 1.85 2.86 -16.56
CA ALA A 87 2.20 3.90 -15.60
C ALA A 87 1.46 3.75 -14.27
N VAL A 88 0.16 3.43 -14.30
CA VAL A 88 -0.66 3.21 -13.11
C VAL A 88 -0.26 1.94 -12.36
N VAL A 89 0.06 0.85 -13.07
CA VAL A 89 0.57 -0.39 -12.47
C VAL A 89 1.86 -0.13 -11.69
N GLU A 90 2.78 0.65 -12.26
CA GLU A 90 4.02 1.01 -11.57
C GLU A 90 3.78 1.89 -10.33
N GLU A 91 2.79 2.79 -10.35
CA GLU A 91 2.42 3.56 -9.15
C GLU A 91 1.76 2.69 -8.08
N LEU A 92 0.88 1.76 -8.44
CA LEU A 92 0.28 0.81 -7.49
C LEU A 92 1.34 -0.08 -6.82
N ARG A 93 2.34 -0.52 -7.57
CA ARG A 93 3.50 -1.27 -7.02
C ARG A 93 4.33 -0.46 -6.03
N ARG A 94 4.40 0.87 -6.21
CA ARG A 94 5.07 1.77 -5.25
C ARG A 94 4.28 1.93 -3.95
N LEU A 95 2.95 1.79 -3.98
CA LEU A 95 2.12 1.84 -2.77
C LEU A 95 2.31 0.62 -1.88
N ASP A 96 2.47 -0.57 -2.46
CA ASP A 96 2.70 -1.84 -1.74
C ASP A 96 4.11 -1.96 -1.14
N GLY A 97 5.02 -1.03 -1.44
CA GLY A 97 6.41 -1.08 -0.94
C GLY A 97 7.25 -2.24 -1.50
N SER A 98 6.69 -3.05 -2.39
CA SER A 98 7.31 -4.25 -2.98
C SER A 98 8.54 -3.97 -3.87
N ARG A 99 8.81 -2.70 -4.20
CA ARG A 99 10.01 -2.29 -4.96
C ARG A 99 10.78 -1.19 -4.22
N PRO A 100 12.07 -1.39 -3.88
CA PRO A 100 12.92 -0.26 -3.48
C PRO A 100 13.01 0.73 -4.65
N PRO A 101 13.05 2.05 -4.40
CA PRO A 101 13.17 3.05 -5.45
C PRO A 101 14.41 2.75 -6.29
N SER A 102 14.21 2.50 -7.59
CA SER A 102 15.34 2.37 -8.52
C SER A 102 15.88 3.77 -8.80
N PRO A 103 17.19 4.04 -8.60
CA PRO A 103 17.75 5.37 -8.81
C PRO A 103 17.92 5.63 -10.31
N ALA A 104 16.86 6.09 -10.98
CA ALA A 104 16.94 6.60 -12.35
C ALA A 104 15.93 7.74 -12.57
N GLY A 105 16.41 8.96 -12.32
CA GLY A 105 16.00 10.16 -13.05
C GLY A 105 14.70 10.86 -12.62
N GLY A 106 14.83 11.86 -11.75
CA GLY A 106 13.82 12.91 -11.52
C GLY A 106 13.73 13.32 -10.05
N PRO A 107 13.49 14.61 -9.72
CA PRO A 107 13.42 15.05 -8.33
C PRO A 107 12.18 14.43 -7.67
N VAL A 108 12.40 13.35 -6.92
CA VAL A 108 11.41 12.75 -6.03
C VAL A 108 11.37 13.60 -4.77
N PHE A 109 10.18 14.08 -4.41
CA PHE A 109 9.94 14.67 -3.09
C PHE A 109 10.34 13.66 -2.03
N HIS A 110 11.50 13.90 -1.40
CA HIS A 110 12.05 13.10 -0.33
C HIS A 110 11.28 13.44 0.95
N GLY A 111 10.15 12.76 1.15
CA GLY A 111 9.62 12.53 2.49
C GLY A 111 10.24 11.23 2.97
N ASP A 112 11.26 11.32 3.82
CA ASP A 112 11.81 10.17 4.53
C ASP A 112 10.67 9.54 5.34
N VAL A 113 10.10 8.44 4.84
CA VAL A 113 9.22 7.58 5.62
C VAL A 113 10.08 6.41 6.08
N SER A 114 10.78 6.64 7.17
CA SER A 114 11.34 5.59 7.98
C SER A 114 10.17 4.86 8.66
N VAL A 115 9.67 3.79 8.05
CA VAL A 115 8.75 2.84 8.71
C VAL A 115 9.57 2.08 9.74
N ARG A 116 9.72 2.66 10.93
CA ARG A 116 10.22 1.96 12.11
C ARG A 116 8.99 1.29 12.74
N ALA A 117 8.79 0.02 12.40
CA ALA A 117 7.85 -0.84 13.12
C ALA A 117 8.43 -1.13 14.51
N ASP A 118 8.23 -0.20 15.43
CA ASP A 118 8.44 -0.44 16.85
C ASP A 118 7.13 -0.96 17.44
N GLN A 119 7.17 -2.21 17.93
CA GLN A 119 6.13 -2.90 18.69
C GLN A 119 4.90 -3.39 17.89
N GLY A 120 5.02 -4.59 17.30
CA GLY A 120 3.85 -5.40 16.93
C GLY A 120 4.15 -6.39 15.83
N VAL A 121 4.31 -7.66 16.18
CA VAL A 121 4.57 -8.75 15.24
C VAL A 121 3.35 -8.93 14.32
N ALA A 122 3.40 -8.37 13.10
CA ALA A 122 2.55 -8.78 12.01
C ALA A 122 3.18 -10.03 11.36
N GLY A 123 2.74 -11.20 11.81
CA GLY A 123 3.12 -12.47 11.23
C GLY A 123 2.61 -12.59 9.80
N VAL A 124 3.47 -12.30 8.83
CA VAL A 124 3.23 -12.63 7.42
C VAL A 124 3.79 -14.04 7.19
N VAL A 125 2.90 -15.02 7.09
CA VAL A 125 3.26 -16.41 6.76
C VAL A 125 3.65 -16.45 5.28
N ILE A 126 4.93 -16.26 5.00
CA ILE A 126 5.51 -16.63 3.71
C ILE A 126 5.96 -18.08 3.80
N ASN A 127 5.39 -18.89 2.94
CA ASN A 127 5.66 -20.31 2.77
C ASN A 127 7.14 -20.51 2.39
N GLY A 128 7.98 -20.96 3.33
CA GLY A 128 9.38 -21.29 3.09
C GLY A 128 10.31 -20.98 4.27
N ALA A 129 10.42 -21.95 5.20
CA ALA A 129 11.46 -22.13 6.22
C ALA A 129 12.21 -20.87 6.73
N VAL A 130 11.73 -20.28 7.83
CA VAL A 130 12.50 -19.30 8.62
C VAL A 130 13.17 -20.03 9.79
N ARG A 131 14.51 -20.15 9.74
CA ARG A 131 15.33 -20.36 10.94
C ARG A 131 15.45 -19.01 11.65
N ILE A 132 14.93 -18.92 12.87
CA ILE A 132 15.18 -17.78 13.76
C ILE A 132 16.43 -18.10 14.56
N GLU A 133 17.57 -17.54 14.15
CA GLU A 133 18.72 -17.43 15.02
C GLU A 133 18.57 -16.20 15.93
N ASN A 134 18.61 -16.47 17.23
CA ASN A 134 18.37 -15.56 18.33
C ASN A 134 19.54 -14.56 18.49
N PRO A 135 19.33 -13.23 18.41
CA PRO A 135 20.38 -12.25 18.70
C PRO A 135 20.61 -12.13 20.22
N PRO A 136 21.88 -11.98 20.68
CA PRO A 136 22.21 -11.89 22.10
C PRO A 136 21.80 -10.53 22.70
N ALA A 137 21.25 -10.56 23.91
CA ALA A 137 20.81 -9.38 24.67
C ALA A 137 21.99 -8.46 25.06
N PRO A 138 21.85 -7.12 24.95
CA PRO A 138 22.85 -6.19 25.45
C PRO A 138 22.86 -6.12 26.99
N GLY A 139 24.07 -5.88 27.52
CA GLY A 139 24.49 -6.15 28.89
C GLY A 139 23.78 -5.34 29.98
N ARG A 140 23.65 -5.99 31.14
CA ARG A 140 23.30 -5.36 32.41
C ARG A 140 24.53 -4.65 32.96
N ASP A 141 24.44 -3.34 33.12
CA ASP A 141 25.37 -2.54 33.91
C ASP A 141 25.18 -2.93 35.39
N GLN A 142 26.23 -3.45 36.02
CA GLN A 142 26.27 -3.78 37.44
C GLN A 142 26.74 -2.55 38.21
N GLY A 143 25.93 -2.09 39.15
CA GLY A 143 26.38 -1.30 40.30
C GLY A 143 26.84 -2.19 41.44
#